data_AF-A0A822XRP3-F1
#
_entry.id   AF-A0A822XRP3-F1
#
_cell.length_a   1.000
_cell.length_b   1.000
_cell.length_c   1.000
_cell.angle_alpha   90.00
_cell.angle_beta   90.00
_cell.angle_gamma   90.00
#
_symmetry.space_group_name_H-M   'P 1'
#
loop_
_entity.id
_entity.type
_entity.pdbx_description
1 polymer ?
#
loop_
_entity_poly.entity_id
_entity_poly.type
_entity_poly.pdbx_seq_one_letter_code
_entity_poly.pdbx_strand_id
1 'polypeptide(L)'
;MVVLEYIDETWPEHPVLPEDAQERATARFWAKFAEDKGSCIWAMFRSSGEKVEKAKKESLEMLRTIEEHGLGEKKFFGGDTIGFADLAFGGIAHWLGVMEDVVGVKLLEAQSFPRLYEWTQNFKEVPVIKDNLPDPEKMLVFFKRLREKFLASA
;
A
#
# COMPACT_ATOMS: atom_id res chain seq x y z
N MET A 1 -0.35 7.70 -11.00
CA MET A 1 -1.60 6.96 -11.29
C MET A 1 -2.26 7.27 -12.65
N VAL A 2 -1.54 7.88 -13.61
CA VAL A 2 -2.11 8.37 -14.89
C VAL A 2 -2.75 7.27 -15.75
N VAL A 3 -2.13 6.09 -15.82
CA VAL A 3 -2.65 4.96 -16.62
C VAL A 3 -4.01 4.50 -16.10
N LEU A 4 -4.23 4.51 -14.78
CA LEU A 4 -5.51 4.10 -14.22
C LEU A 4 -6.60 5.12 -14.50
N GLU A 5 -6.30 6.42 -14.50
CA GLU A 5 -7.26 7.46 -14.91
C GLU A 5 -7.64 7.32 -16.38
N TYR A 6 -6.67 7.04 -17.26
CA TYR A 6 -6.95 6.76 -18.67
C TYR A 6 -7.88 5.55 -18.84
N ILE A 7 -7.67 4.47 -18.08
CA ILE A 7 -8.53 3.28 -18.12
C ILE A 7 -9.95 3.64 -17.67
N ASP A 8 -10.09 4.36 -16.55
CA ASP A 8 -11.37 4.81 -16.00
C ASP A 8 -12.17 5.67 -17.00
N GLU A 9 -11.49 6.59 -17.69
CA GLU A 9 -12.10 7.46 -18.71
C GLU A 9 -12.46 6.71 -20.00
N THR A 10 -11.73 5.64 -20.33
CA THR A 10 -11.91 4.89 -21.59
C THR A 10 -12.96 3.77 -21.47
N TRP A 11 -13.11 3.16 -20.29
CA TRP A 11 -14.06 2.07 -20.01
C TRP A 11 -14.97 2.42 -18.81
N PRO A 12 -15.99 3.27 -19.02
CA PRO A 12 -16.81 3.82 -17.93
C PRO A 12 -17.77 2.80 -17.31
N GLU A 13 -17.85 1.57 -17.82
CA GLU A 13 -18.73 0.52 -17.30
C GLU A 13 -18.30 0.02 -15.91
N HIS A 14 -17.04 0.24 -15.54
CA HIS A 14 -16.44 -0.19 -14.29
C HIS A 14 -15.62 0.95 -13.64
N PRO A 15 -16.29 2.00 -13.15
CA PRO A 15 -15.61 3.18 -12.63
C PRO A 15 -14.81 2.82 -11.36
N VAL A 16 -13.54 3.20 -11.36
CA VAL A 16 -12.65 3.16 -10.19
C VAL A 16 -12.58 4.51 -9.47
N LEU A 17 -12.91 5.60 -10.15
CA LEU A 17 -13.08 6.92 -9.53
C LEU A 17 -14.57 7.20 -9.24
N PRO A 18 -14.87 7.90 -8.12
CA PRO A 18 -16.20 8.40 -7.85
C PRO A 18 -16.70 9.40 -8.92
N GLU A 19 -18.02 9.41 -9.15
CA GLU A 19 -18.68 10.41 -9.99
C GLU A 19 -18.72 11.80 -9.34
N ASP A 20 -18.91 11.84 -8.01
CA ASP A 20 -18.88 13.10 -7.26
C ASP A 20 -17.49 13.75 -7.31
N ALA A 21 -17.47 15.06 -7.53
CA ALA A 21 -16.23 15.80 -7.74
C ALA A 21 -15.35 15.86 -6.47
N GLN A 22 -15.96 15.97 -5.29
CA GLN A 22 -15.25 16.05 -4.03
C GLN A 22 -14.69 14.68 -3.63
N GLU A 23 -15.47 13.62 -3.78
CA GLU A 23 -15.02 12.25 -3.54
C GLU A 23 -13.90 11.85 -4.50
N ARG A 24 -14.01 12.21 -5.78
CA ARG A 24 -12.95 12.02 -6.77
C ARG A 24 -11.67 12.76 -6.42
N ALA A 25 -11.77 14.00 -5.96
CA ALA A 25 -10.61 14.76 -5.48
C ALA A 25 -9.96 14.08 -4.26
N THR A 26 -10.77 13.50 -3.38
CA THR A 26 -10.32 12.78 -2.18
C THR A 26 -9.60 11.48 -2.56
N ALA A 27 -10.13 10.71 -3.51
CA ALA A 27 -9.48 9.50 -4.03
C ALA A 27 -8.12 9.82 -4.67
N ARG A 28 -8.04 10.89 -5.47
CA ARG A 28 -6.78 11.37 -6.07
C ARG A 28 -5.79 11.84 -5.01
N PHE A 29 -6.25 12.52 -3.95
CA PHE A 29 -5.39 12.92 -2.83
C PHE A 29 -4.73 11.71 -2.17
N TRP A 30 -5.49 10.67 -1.83
CA TRP A 30 -4.96 9.47 -1.20
C TRP A 30 -4.01 8.69 -2.10
N ALA A 31 -4.33 8.60 -3.39
CA ALA A 31 -3.44 8.01 -4.37
C ALA A 31 -2.11 8.78 -4.49
N LYS A 32 -2.15 10.11 -4.51
CA LYS A 32 -0.95 10.94 -4.48
C LYS A 32 -0.18 10.80 -3.17
N PHE A 33 -0.87 10.72 -2.04
CA PHE A 33 -0.26 10.47 -0.74
C PHE A 33 0.48 9.14 -0.73
N ALA A 34 -0.10 8.08 -1.32
CA ALA A 34 0.55 6.77 -1.47
C ALA A 34 1.85 6.87 -2.27
N GLU A 35 1.84 7.61 -3.38
CA GLU A 35 3.01 7.83 -4.23
C GLU A 35 4.11 8.62 -3.51
N ASP A 36 3.75 9.73 -2.87
CA ASP A 36 4.71 10.60 -2.19
C ASP A 36 5.31 9.91 -0.95
N LYS A 37 4.47 9.26 -0.14
CA LYS A 37 4.87 8.67 1.15
C LYS A 37 5.35 7.23 1.03
N GLY A 38 4.98 6.47 0.00
CA GLY A 38 5.45 5.10 -0.20
C GLY A 38 6.97 4.97 -0.30
N SER A 39 7.66 6.06 -0.62
CA SER A 39 9.13 6.16 -0.61
C SER A 39 9.77 5.82 0.75
N CYS A 40 9.09 6.06 1.88
CA CYS A 40 9.63 5.77 3.22
C CYS A 40 9.74 4.27 3.49
N ILE A 41 8.77 3.47 3.05
CA ILE A 41 8.80 2.00 3.13
C ILE A 41 9.99 1.47 2.32
N TRP A 42 10.19 1.99 1.11
CA TRP A 42 11.34 1.63 0.28
C TRP A 42 12.67 2.15 0.84
N ALA A 43 12.70 3.27 1.56
CA ALA A 43 13.89 3.74 2.24
C ALA A 43 14.28 2.81 3.40
N MET A 44 13.30 2.33 4.17
CA MET A 44 13.49 1.31 5.20
C MET A 44 14.04 0.03 4.58
N PHE A 45 13.43 -0.43 3.48
CA PHE A 45 13.84 -1.64 2.78
C PHE A 45 15.26 -1.59 2.17
N ARG A 46 15.75 -0.41 1.80
CA ARG A 46 17.08 -0.23 1.17
C ARG A 46 18.20 0.12 2.15
N SER A 47 17.88 0.34 3.42
CA SER A 47 18.84 0.84 4.42
C SER A 47 19.27 -0.22 5.43
N SER A 48 20.35 0.10 6.16
CA SER A 48 20.92 -0.67 7.26
C SER A 48 21.26 0.24 8.45
N GLY A 49 21.40 -0.35 9.65
CA GLY A 49 21.76 0.36 10.86
C GLY A 49 20.74 1.44 11.26
N GLU A 50 21.23 2.58 11.76
CA GLU A 50 20.40 3.68 12.27
C GLU A 50 19.41 4.26 11.22
N LYS A 51 19.75 4.15 9.93
CA LYS A 51 18.87 4.63 8.85
C LYS A 51 17.56 3.83 8.77
N VAL A 52 17.58 2.55 9.18
CA VAL A 52 16.37 1.70 9.23
C VAL A 52 15.40 2.25 10.26
N GLU A 53 15.87 2.60 11.47
CA GLU A 53 15.02 3.11 12.54
C GLU A 53 14.37 4.45 12.18
N LYS A 54 15.11 5.34 11.51
CA LYS A 54 14.54 6.60 10.99
C LYS A 54 13.44 6.32 9.97
N ALA A 55 13.71 5.49 8.96
CA ALA A 55 12.74 5.19 7.91
C ALA A 55 11.53 4.39 8.44
N LYS A 56 11.74 3.55 9.46
CA LYS A 56 10.68 2.85 10.19
C LYS A 56 9.75 3.85 10.87
N LYS A 57 10.29 4.87 11.55
CA LYS A 57 9.47 5.92 12.19
C LYS A 57 8.63 6.68 11.16
N GLU A 58 9.22 7.07 10.03
CA GLU A 58 8.51 7.74 8.93
C GLU A 58 7.41 6.83 8.32
N SER A 59 7.69 5.53 8.20
CA SER A 59 6.71 4.53 7.74
C SER A 59 5.55 4.39 8.73
N LEU A 60 5.82 4.33 10.03
CA LEU A 60 4.77 4.29 11.05
C LEU A 60 3.90 5.55 11.05
N GLU A 61 4.50 6.72 10.82
CA GLU A 61 3.75 7.98 10.68
C GLU A 61 2.84 7.96 9.45
N MET A 62 3.35 7.48 8.30
CA MET A 62 2.52 7.27 7.10
C MET A 62 1.35 6.34 7.38
N LEU A 63 1.59 5.18 7.98
CA LEU A 63 0.53 4.20 8.29
C LEU A 63 -0.49 4.77 9.27
N ARG A 64 -0.05 5.59 10.24
CA ARG A 64 -0.95 6.24 11.20
C ARG A 64 -1.85 7.26 10.52
N THR A 65 -1.31 8.08 9.62
CA THR A 65 -2.13 9.03 8.85
C THR A 65 -3.20 8.31 8.03
N ILE A 66 -2.86 7.14 7.45
CA ILE A 66 -3.83 6.33 6.70
C ILE A 66 -4.89 5.75 7.63
N GLU A 67 -4.47 5.20 8.77
CA GLU A 67 -5.37 4.62 9.77
C GLU A 67 -6.37 5.66 10.31
N GLU A 68 -5.90 6.87 10.64
CA GLU A 68 -6.70 7.91 11.30
C GLU A 68 -7.58 8.71 10.32
N HIS A 69 -7.13 8.91 9.08
CA HIS A 69 -7.78 9.83 8.15
C HIS A 69 -8.16 9.22 6.80
N GLY A 70 -7.60 8.06 6.45
CA GLY A 70 -7.75 7.44 5.14
C GLY A 70 -9.03 6.64 4.99
N LEU A 71 -9.07 5.48 5.64
CA LEU A 71 -10.18 4.54 5.48
C LEU A 71 -11.47 5.02 6.16
N GLY A 72 -11.36 5.69 7.31
CA GLY A 72 -12.53 5.92 8.17
C GLY A 72 -13.19 4.59 8.54
N GLU A 73 -14.52 4.53 8.55
CA GLU A 73 -15.28 3.30 8.85
C GLU A 73 -15.58 2.45 7.60
N LYS A 74 -14.93 2.73 6.46
CA LYS A 74 -15.22 2.07 5.18
C LYS A 74 -14.46 0.75 5.07
N LYS A 75 -14.99 -0.20 4.28
CA LYS A 75 -14.31 -1.46 3.96
C LYS A 75 -13.10 -1.25 3.03
N PHE A 76 -13.27 -0.35 2.06
CA PHE A 76 -12.27 0.07 1.07
C PHE A 76 -12.22 1.59 1.03
N PHE A 77 -11.15 2.18 0.48
CA PHE A 77 -11.14 3.62 0.19
C PHE A 77 -12.26 4.01 -0.78
N GLY A 78 -12.61 3.11 -1.71
CA GLY A 78 -13.77 3.20 -2.58
C GLY A 78 -15.13 2.97 -1.91
N GLY A 79 -15.20 2.73 -0.59
CA GLY A 79 -16.44 2.39 0.12
C GLY A 79 -16.66 0.88 0.22
N ASP A 80 -17.68 0.38 -0.47
CA ASP A 80 -18.05 -1.05 -0.44
C ASP A 80 -17.27 -1.90 -1.46
N THR A 81 -16.70 -1.26 -2.48
CA THR A 81 -15.89 -1.87 -3.54
C THR A 81 -14.50 -1.23 -3.63
N ILE A 82 -13.55 -1.93 -4.25
CA ILE A 82 -12.21 -1.39 -4.55
C ILE A 82 -12.36 -0.14 -5.43
N GLY A 83 -11.67 0.93 -5.06
CA GLY A 83 -11.55 2.15 -5.86
C GLY A 83 -10.11 2.52 -6.18
N PHE A 84 -9.96 3.71 -6.74
CA PHE A 84 -8.68 4.25 -7.21
C PHE A 84 -7.57 4.29 -6.14
N ALA A 85 -7.92 4.71 -4.92
CA ALA A 85 -6.96 4.77 -3.81
C ALA A 85 -6.59 3.38 -3.28
N ASP A 86 -7.51 2.41 -3.28
CA ASP A 86 -7.20 1.02 -2.92
C ASP A 86 -6.14 0.43 -3.84
N LEU A 87 -6.28 0.67 -5.15
CA LEU A 87 -5.30 0.23 -6.15
C LEU A 87 -3.95 0.93 -5.99
N ALA A 88 -3.94 2.21 -5.62
CA ALA A 88 -2.69 2.94 -5.31
C ALA A 88 -1.97 2.36 -4.08
N PHE A 89 -2.72 1.94 -3.07
CA PHE A 89 -2.18 1.31 -1.86
C PHE A 89 -1.98 -0.21 -1.98
N GLY A 90 -2.39 -0.85 -3.08
CA GLY A 90 -2.33 -2.31 -3.23
C GLY A 90 -0.94 -2.93 -2.99
N GLY A 91 0.12 -2.18 -3.31
CA GLY A 91 1.50 -2.59 -2.98
C GLY A 91 1.76 -2.70 -1.47
N ILE A 92 1.16 -1.83 -0.65
CA ILE A 92 1.21 -1.93 0.81
C ILE A 92 0.50 -3.18 1.29
N ALA A 93 -0.71 -3.45 0.78
CA ALA A 93 -1.51 -4.60 1.19
C ALA A 93 -0.80 -5.95 0.97
N HIS A 94 -0.02 -6.06 -0.11
CA HIS A 94 0.62 -7.32 -0.48
C HIS A 94 2.10 -7.42 -0.09
N TRP A 95 2.90 -6.35 -0.28
CA TRP A 95 4.36 -6.44 -0.11
C TRP A 95 4.87 -6.03 1.26
N LEU A 96 4.11 -5.23 2.04
CA LEU A 96 4.62 -4.69 3.30
C LEU A 96 5.02 -5.79 4.27
N GLY A 97 4.18 -6.82 4.45
CA GLY A 97 4.49 -7.97 5.31
C GLY A 97 5.75 -8.72 4.89
N VAL A 98 5.96 -8.89 3.59
CA VAL A 98 7.17 -9.55 3.06
C VAL A 98 8.40 -8.68 3.33
N MET A 99 8.29 -7.36 3.16
CA MET A 99 9.39 -6.43 3.47
C MET A 99 9.70 -6.40 4.98
N GLU A 100 8.69 -6.41 5.84
CA GLU A 100 8.84 -6.50 7.30
C GLU A 100 9.68 -7.73 7.68
N ASP A 101 9.35 -8.90 7.15
CA ASP A 101 10.08 -10.15 7.42
C ASP A 101 11.52 -10.12 6.89
N VAL A 102 11.74 -9.52 5.72
CA VAL A 102 13.08 -9.42 5.11
C VAL A 102 13.98 -8.45 5.87
N VAL A 103 13.43 -7.33 6.36
CA VAL A 103 14.21 -6.36 7.15
C VAL A 103 14.32 -6.76 8.62
N GLY A 104 13.36 -7.53 9.14
CA GLY A 104 13.27 -7.88 10.56
C GLY A 104 12.63 -6.76 11.39
N VAL A 105 11.63 -6.06 10.84
CA VAL A 105 10.88 -5.00 11.54
C VAL A 105 9.40 -5.33 11.61
N LYS A 106 8.68 -4.63 12.49
CA LYS A 106 7.22 -4.63 12.57
C LYS A 106 6.70 -3.21 12.38
N LEU A 107 5.71 -3.08 11.53
CA LEU A 107 5.06 -1.86 11.05
C LEU A 107 3.55 -2.03 11.10
N LEU A 108 2.94 -2.95 10.34
CA LEU A 108 1.48 -3.05 10.22
C LEU A 108 0.91 -4.10 11.19
N GLU A 109 0.88 -3.75 12.46
CA GLU A 109 0.33 -4.61 13.52
C GLU A 109 -1.17 -4.33 13.76
N ALA A 110 -1.99 -5.38 13.79
CA ALA A 110 -3.45 -5.27 13.94
C ALA A 110 -3.89 -4.50 15.19
N GLN A 111 -3.13 -4.57 16.29
CA GLN A 111 -3.41 -3.83 17.52
C GLN A 111 -3.20 -2.31 17.40
N SER A 112 -2.35 -1.88 16.46
CA SER A 112 -1.98 -0.47 16.26
C SER A 112 -2.65 0.15 15.04
N PHE A 113 -2.96 -0.66 14.04
CA PHE A 113 -3.58 -0.26 12.78
C PHE A 113 -4.75 -1.20 12.43
N PRO A 114 -5.77 -1.33 13.30
CA PRO A 114 -6.82 -2.32 13.13
C PRO A 114 -7.57 -2.19 11.80
N ARG A 115 -7.92 -0.97 11.39
CA ARG A 115 -8.69 -0.75 10.15
C ARG A 115 -7.85 -1.02 8.92
N LEU A 116 -6.62 -0.51 8.90
CA LEU A 116 -5.72 -0.73 7.78
C LEU A 116 -5.32 -2.21 7.68
N TYR A 117 -5.12 -2.89 8.82
CA TYR A 117 -4.87 -4.32 8.84
C TYR A 117 -6.05 -5.10 8.25
N GLU A 118 -7.27 -4.81 8.69
CA GLU A 118 -8.49 -5.44 8.16
C GLU A 118 -8.65 -5.17 6.66
N TRP A 119 -8.42 -3.93 6.23
CA TRP A 119 -8.40 -3.55 4.81
C TRP A 119 -7.43 -4.39 3.99
N THR A 120 -6.21 -4.66 4.47
CA THR A 120 -5.27 -5.52 3.73
C THR A 120 -5.83 -6.93 3.53
N GLN A 121 -6.54 -7.48 4.52
CA GLN A 121 -7.15 -8.80 4.38
C GLN A 121 -8.31 -8.75 3.38
N ASN A 122 -9.19 -7.77 3.51
CA ASN A 122 -10.31 -7.56 2.59
C ASN A 122 -9.85 -7.37 1.14
N PHE A 123 -8.79 -6.57 0.93
CA PHE A 123 -8.22 -6.30 -0.39
C PHE A 123 -7.70 -7.58 -1.07
N LYS A 124 -6.94 -8.40 -0.33
CA LYS A 124 -6.38 -9.66 -0.86
C LYS A 124 -7.45 -10.71 -1.15
N GLU A 125 -8.62 -10.64 -0.53
CA GLU A 125 -9.73 -11.57 -0.75
C GLU A 125 -10.68 -11.16 -1.88
N VAL A 126 -10.49 -9.97 -2.48
CA VAL A 126 -11.27 -9.59 -3.66
C VAL A 126 -10.88 -10.52 -4.82
N PRO A 127 -11.83 -11.22 -5.48
CA PRO A 127 -11.50 -12.32 -6.41
C PRO A 127 -10.48 -11.96 -7.49
N VAL A 128 -10.68 -10.82 -8.19
CA VAL A 128 -9.74 -10.38 -9.23
C VAL A 128 -8.35 -10.04 -8.68
N ILE A 129 -8.26 -9.56 -7.44
CA ILE A 129 -6.96 -9.31 -6.80
C ILE A 129 -6.33 -10.64 -6.41
N LYS A 130 -7.06 -11.48 -5.68
CA LYS A 130 -6.61 -12.79 -5.19
C LYS A 130 -6.00 -13.64 -6.30
N ASP A 131 -6.67 -13.71 -7.44
CA ASP A 131 -6.26 -14.51 -8.59
C ASP A 131 -5.03 -13.94 -9.32
N ASN A 132 -4.69 -12.67 -9.09
CA ASN A 132 -3.58 -11.97 -9.73
C ASN A 132 -2.43 -11.62 -8.77
N LEU A 133 -2.55 -11.95 -7.47
CA LEU A 133 -1.48 -11.71 -6.51
C LEU A 133 -0.30 -12.66 -6.75
N PRO A 134 0.94 -12.13 -6.74
CA PRO A 134 2.14 -12.96 -6.73
C PRO A 134 2.17 -13.93 -5.55
N ASP A 135 2.79 -15.09 -5.78
CA ASP A 135 3.01 -16.08 -4.73
C ASP A 135 3.89 -15.50 -3.59
N PRO A 136 3.44 -15.54 -2.32
CA PRO A 136 4.17 -14.93 -1.21
C PRO A 136 5.58 -15.50 -0.98
N GLU A 137 5.78 -16.80 -1.18
CA GLU A 137 7.09 -17.43 -0.98
C GLU A 137 8.10 -16.98 -2.05
N LYS A 138 7.66 -16.91 -3.31
CA LYS A 138 8.46 -16.35 -4.41
C LYS A 138 8.79 -14.88 -4.16
N MET A 139 7.83 -14.09 -3.65
CA MET A 139 8.08 -12.70 -3.30
C MET A 139 9.08 -12.57 -2.16
N LEU A 140 9.03 -13.44 -1.14
CA LEU A 140 10.02 -13.45 -0.05
C LEU A 140 11.43 -13.72 -0.58
N VAL A 141 11.61 -14.72 -1.44
CA VAL A 141 12.91 -15.01 -2.08
C VAL A 141 13.38 -13.84 -2.93
N PHE A 142 12.49 -13.23 -3.71
CA PHE A 142 12.80 -12.07 -4.54
C PHE A 142 13.26 -10.88 -3.70
N PHE A 143 12.52 -10.52 -2.65
CA PHE A 143 12.85 -9.38 -1.79
C PHE A 143 14.13 -9.62 -0.98
N LYS A 144 14.40 -10.84 -0.51
CA LYS A 144 15.71 -11.15 0.12
C LYS A 144 16.88 -10.80 -0.80
N ARG A 145 16.85 -11.31 -2.03
CA ARG A 145 17.89 -11.04 -3.06
C ARG A 145 17.95 -9.56 -3.43
N LEU A 146 16.80 -8.90 -3.51
CA LEU A 146 16.74 -7.48 -3.84
C LEU A 146 17.37 -6.62 -2.73
N ARG A 147 17.11 -6.94 -1.46
CA ARG A 147 17.72 -6.25 -0.31
C ARG A 147 19.24 -6.44 -0.30
N GLU A 148 19.73 -7.66 -0.51
CA GLU A 148 21.17 -7.94 -0.60
C GLU A 148 21.85 -7.04 -1.64
N LYS A 149 21.25 -6.89 -2.83
CA LYS A 149 21.77 -6.01 -3.89
C LYS A 149 21.81 -4.54 -3.48
N PHE A 150 20.75 -4.05 -2.83
CA PHE A 150 20.72 -2.68 -2.34
C PHE A 150 21.79 -2.42 -1.28
N LEU A 151 21.96 -3.34 -0.33
CA LEU A 151 22.95 -3.21 0.73
C LEU A 151 24.39 -3.34 0.21
N ALA A 152 24.62 -4.15 -0.83
CA ALA A 152 25.93 -4.25 -1.47
C ALA A 152 26.32 -2.99 -2.27
N SER A 153 25.35 -2.12 -2.59
CA SER A 153 25.54 -0.92 -3.39
C SER A 153 25.50 0.39 -2.56
N ALA A 154 25.37 0.28 -1.24
CA ALA A 154 25.20 1.38 -0.29
C ALA A 154 26.50 1.71 0.46
#